data_AF-A0A8B7NI79-F1
#
_entry.id   AF-A0A8B7NI79-F1
#
_cell.length_a   1.000
_cell.length_b   1.000
_cell.length_c   1.000
_cell.angle_alpha   90.00
_cell.angle_beta   90.00
_cell.angle_gamma   90.00
#
_symmetry.space_group_name_H-M   'P 1'
#
loop_
_entity.id
_entity.type
_entity.pdbx_description
1 polymer ?
#
loop_
_entity_poly.entity_id
_entity_poly.type
_entity_poly.pdbx_seq_one_letter_code
_entity_poly.pdbx_strand_id
1 'polypeptide(L)'
;MCIRDRLQAVLNVLSVLQAVLNVLSVLQAVLNMLSVLQAVLNVLLCKKADHTPDKCEEADDQKNARTHLENEMSEALVRECPKCHKRFVKESGCNKMTCSCGNKMCYICRQSIVDYNHFHNGTCELHTNDLEALHRSEVMRRAAEVKENIDTNLLLHDPSMS
;
A
#
# COMPACT_ATOMS: atom_id res chain seq x y z
N MET A 1 64.00 12.93 -27.10
CA MET A 1 63.48 11.93 -26.15
C MET A 1 63.53 10.56 -26.81
N CYS A 2 64.08 9.55 -26.15
CA CYS A 2 64.28 8.23 -26.75
C CYS A 2 62.96 7.44 -26.72
N ILE A 3 62.71 6.58 -27.71
CA ILE A 3 61.50 5.73 -27.80
C ILE A 3 61.30 4.88 -26.52
N ARG A 4 62.42 4.46 -25.92
CA ARG A 4 62.47 3.74 -24.64
C ARG A 4 61.81 4.51 -23.49
N ASP A 5 62.03 5.82 -23.40
CA ASP A 5 61.48 6.65 -22.33
C ASP A 5 59.96 6.78 -22.45
N ARG A 6 59.47 6.90 -23.70
CA ARG A 6 58.03 6.93 -23.98
C ARG A 6 57.36 5.59 -23.67
N LEU A 7 58.00 4.48 -24.02
CA LEU A 7 57.49 3.15 -23.71
C LEU A 7 57.45 2.89 -22.20
N GLN A 8 58.48 3.32 -21.46
CA GLN A 8 58.51 3.19 -20.01
C GLN A 8 57.41 4.03 -19.33
N ALA A 9 57.14 5.24 -19.83
CA ALA A 9 56.04 6.05 -19.31
C ALA A 9 54.68 5.36 -19.51
N VAL A 10 54.44 4.75 -20.68
CA VAL A 10 53.22 3.97 -20.95
C VAL A 10 53.12 2.76 -20.01
N LEU A 11 54.22 2.01 -19.81
CA LEU A 11 54.24 0.87 -18.89
C LEU A 11 53.96 1.27 -17.43
N ASN A 12 54.47 2.42 -16.99
CA ASN A 12 54.20 2.96 -15.66
C ASN A 12 52.72 3.38 -15.52
N VAL A 13 52.13 3.99 -16.54
CA VAL A 13 50.69 4.35 -16.52
C VAL A 13 49.83 3.09 -16.47
N LEU A 14 50.19 2.05 -17.25
CA LEU A 14 49.47 0.78 -17.26
C LEU A 14 49.57 0.05 -15.91
N SER A 15 50.73 0.08 -15.24
CA SER A 15 50.89 -0.54 -13.93
C SER A 15 50.07 0.17 -12.85
N VAL A 16 50.02 1.50 -12.89
CA VAL A 16 49.16 2.30 -12.01
C VAL A 16 47.68 1.99 -12.26
N LEU A 17 47.25 1.92 -13.53
CA LEU A 17 45.88 1.57 -13.89
C LEU A 17 45.51 0.18 -13.40
N GLN A 18 46.39 -0.81 -13.54
CA GLN A 18 46.16 -2.16 -13.04
C GLN A 18 46.02 -2.18 -11.51
N ALA A 19 46.84 -1.40 -10.79
CA ALA A 19 46.72 -1.28 -9.34
C ALA A 19 45.36 -0.68 -8.93
N VAL A 20 44.89 0.35 -9.64
CA VAL A 20 43.57 0.96 -9.41
C VAL A 20 42.45 -0.07 -9.64
N LEU A 21 42.50 -0.84 -10.73
CA LEU A 21 41.51 -1.88 -11.03
C LEU A 21 41.48 -2.97 -9.94
N ASN A 22 42.65 -3.37 -9.42
CA ASN A 22 42.74 -4.33 -8.33
C ASN A 22 42.14 -3.78 -7.03
N VAL A 23 42.35 -2.50 -6.72
CA VAL A 23 41.75 -1.87 -5.54
C VAL A 23 40.22 -1.81 -5.67
N LEU A 24 39.71 -1.47 -6.87
CA LEU A 24 38.28 -1.44 -7.14
C LEU A 24 37.63 -2.82 -7.02
N SER A 25 38.29 -3.89 -7.46
CA SER A 25 37.75 -5.25 -7.33
C SER A 25 37.67 -5.70 -5.88
N VAL A 26 38.67 -5.36 -5.06
CA VAL A 26 38.64 -5.61 -3.61
C VAL A 26 37.51 -4.83 -2.95
N LEU A 27 37.33 -3.55 -3.31
CA LEU A 27 36.24 -2.73 -2.77
C LEU A 27 34.86 -3.32 -3.11
N GLN A 28 34.66 -3.78 -4.35
CA GLN A 28 33.41 -4.43 -4.74
C GLN A 28 33.16 -5.72 -3.95
N ALA A 29 34.20 -6.51 -3.69
CA ALA A 29 34.07 -7.72 -2.88
C ALA A 29 33.63 -7.41 -1.43
N VAL A 30 34.17 -6.33 -0.85
CA VAL A 30 33.75 -5.87 0.49
C VAL A 30 32.29 -5.40 0.49
N LEU A 31 31.88 -4.64 -0.52
CA LEU A 31 30.48 -4.20 -0.66
C LEU A 31 29.51 -5.39 -0.80
N ASN A 32 29.88 -6.40 -1.59
CA ASN A 32 29.09 -7.62 -1.74
C ASN A 32 29.02 -8.42 -0.42
N MET A 33 30.08 -8.43 0.38
CA MET A 33 30.06 -9.10 1.68
C MET A 33 29.12 -8.39 2.65
N LEU A 34 29.11 -7.05 2.64
CA LEU A 34 28.23 -6.23 3.47
C LEU A 34 26.76 -6.42 3.10
N SER A 35 26.42 -6.55 1.81
CA SER A 35 25.04 -6.80 1.40
C SER A 35 24.52 -8.16 1.89
N VAL A 36 25.37 -9.21 1.85
CA VAL A 36 25.03 -10.53 2.41
C VAL A 36 24.79 -10.45 3.92
N LEU A 37 25.63 -9.71 4.65
CA LEU A 37 25.47 -9.53 6.10
C LEU A 37 24.15 -8.82 6.44
N GLN A 38 23.79 -7.79 5.67
CA GLN A 38 22.51 -7.09 5.83
C GLN A 38 21.31 -8.00 5.54
N ALA A 39 21.40 -8.83 4.50
CA ALA A 39 20.36 -9.78 4.14
C ALA A 39 20.11 -10.81 5.27
N VAL A 40 21.18 -11.33 5.88
CA VAL A 40 21.09 -12.23 7.04
C VAL A 40 20.47 -11.53 8.26
N LEU A 41 20.87 -10.28 8.52
CA LEU A 41 20.29 -9.50 9.62
C LEU A 41 18.78 -9.31 9.44
N ASN A 42 18.31 -9.03 8.21
CA ASN A 42 16.89 -8.89 7.91
C ASN A 42 16.11 -10.17 8.23
N VAL A 43 16.63 -11.36 7.90
CA VAL A 43 16.00 -12.66 8.23
C VAL A 43 15.86 -12.86 9.74
N LEU A 44 16.94 -12.61 10.49
CA LEU A 44 16.94 -12.76 11.94
C LEU A 44 15.92 -11.85 12.63
N LEU A 45 15.72 -10.65 12.10
CA LEU A 45 14.73 -9.69 12.62
C LEU A 45 13.29 -10.03 12.18
N CYS A 46 13.11 -10.80 11.10
CA CYS A 46 11.82 -10.95 10.42
C CYS A 46 10.75 -11.71 11.23
N LYS A 47 11.08 -12.48 12.28
CA LYS A 47 10.16 -13.30 13.10
C LYS A 47 9.24 -14.28 12.32
N LYS A 48 9.41 -14.41 11.00
CA LYS A 48 8.69 -15.36 10.15
C LYS A 48 9.36 -16.74 10.20
N ALA A 49 8.66 -17.77 9.73
CA ALA A 49 9.19 -19.13 9.61
C ALA A 49 10.41 -19.16 8.67
N ASP A 50 11.28 -20.16 8.79
CA ASP A 50 12.57 -20.20 8.09
C ASP A 50 12.43 -20.02 6.57
N HIS A 51 13.12 -19.00 6.03
CA HIS A 51 13.07 -18.64 4.61
C HIS A 51 14.33 -17.86 4.19
N THR A 52 14.56 -17.74 2.89
CA THR A 52 15.71 -17.01 2.33
C THR A 52 15.57 -15.49 2.50
N PRO A 53 16.67 -14.72 2.57
CA PRO A 53 16.61 -13.27 2.74
C PRO A 53 15.74 -12.51 1.72
N ASP A 54 15.79 -12.89 0.44
CA ASP A 54 15.00 -12.25 -0.62
C ASP A 54 13.48 -12.35 -0.36
N LYS A 55 13.05 -13.37 0.40
CA LYS A 55 11.65 -13.60 0.74
C LYS A 55 11.19 -12.78 1.96
N CYS A 56 12.10 -12.13 2.71
CA CYS A 56 11.72 -11.24 3.82
C CYS A 56 10.89 -10.07 3.32
N GLU A 57 11.43 -9.39 2.31
CA GLU A 57 10.94 -8.15 1.74
C GLU A 57 9.64 -8.41 0.98
N GLU A 58 9.66 -9.38 0.07
CA GLU A 58 8.48 -9.78 -0.71
C GLU A 58 7.31 -10.20 0.20
N ALA A 59 7.57 -10.95 1.28
CA ALA A 59 6.51 -11.35 2.21
C ALA A 59 5.98 -10.19 3.07
N ASP A 60 6.74 -9.12 3.26
CA ASP A 60 6.24 -7.91 3.92
C ASP A 60 5.40 -7.08 2.97
N ASP A 61 5.85 -6.92 1.73
CA ASP A 61 5.12 -6.22 0.68
C ASP A 61 3.77 -6.88 0.37
N GLN A 62 3.73 -8.20 0.28
CA GLN A 62 2.48 -8.96 0.13
C GLN A 62 1.51 -8.73 1.30
N LYS A 63 2.03 -8.74 2.53
CA LYS A 63 1.22 -8.50 3.72
C LYS A 63 0.70 -7.06 3.73
N ASN A 64 1.56 -6.09 3.42
CA ASN A 64 1.24 -4.67 3.39
C ASN A 64 0.20 -4.38 2.31
N ALA A 65 0.36 -4.94 1.11
CA ALA A 65 -0.63 -4.83 0.02
C ALA A 65 -1.99 -5.41 0.42
N ARG A 66 -2.01 -6.60 1.05
CA ARG A 66 -3.25 -7.23 1.53
C ARG A 66 -3.92 -6.37 2.62
N THR A 67 -3.18 -5.97 3.64
CA THR A 67 -3.71 -5.15 4.75
C THR A 67 -4.18 -3.77 4.27
N HIS A 68 -3.48 -3.16 3.31
CA HIS A 68 -3.92 -1.93 2.68
C HIS A 68 -5.29 -2.11 1.99
N LEU A 69 -5.44 -3.16 1.19
CA LEU A 69 -6.71 -3.48 0.53
C LEU A 69 -7.83 -3.79 1.55
N GLU A 70 -7.57 -4.58 2.60
CA GLU A 70 -8.51 -4.88 3.69
C GLU A 70 -9.00 -3.60 4.40
N ASN A 71 -8.07 -2.68 4.69
CA ASN A 71 -8.39 -1.42 5.34
C ASN A 71 -9.25 -0.52 4.45
N GLU A 72 -8.90 -0.37 3.17
CA GLU A 72 -9.67 0.44 2.22
C GLU A 72 -11.08 -0.14 1.98
N MET A 73 -11.19 -1.47 1.87
CA MET A 73 -12.49 -2.13 1.80
C MET A 73 -13.33 -1.86 3.06
N SER A 74 -12.73 -1.94 4.24
CA SER A 74 -13.42 -1.64 5.50
C SER A 74 -13.87 -0.17 5.58
N GLU A 75 -13.03 0.75 5.09
CA GLU A 75 -13.33 2.19 5.04
C GLU A 75 -14.53 2.50 4.12
N ALA A 76 -14.77 1.69 3.09
CA ALA A 76 -15.89 1.89 2.17
C ALA A 76 -17.27 1.88 2.87
N LEU A 77 -17.40 1.13 3.96
CA LEU A 77 -18.64 1.01 4.76
C LEU A 77 -18.84 2.19 5.71
N VAL A 78 -17.76 2.85 6.09
CA VAL A 78 -17.76 3.90 7.11
C VAL A 78 -18.34 5.18 6.52
N ARG A 79 -19.08 5.89 7.36
CA ARG A 79 -19.59 7.24 7.11
C ARG A 79 -19.11 8.17 8.19
N GLU A 80 -18.94 9.42 7.80
CA GLU A 80 -18.60 10.50 8.72
C GLU A 80 -19.73 11.51 8.80
N CYS A 81 -19.96 12.03 10.00
CA CYS A 81 -20.83 13.17 10.17
C CYS A 81 -20.22 14.41 9.50
N PRO A 82 -20.89 15.07 8.53
CA PRO A 82 -20.31 16.25 7.86
C PRO A 82 -20.08 17.46 8.78
N LYS A 83 -20.62 17.43 10.00
CA LYS A 83 -20.48 18.52 10.98
C LYS A 83 -19.35 18.28 11.99
N CYS A 84 -19.16 17.04 12.45
CA CYS A 84 -18.23 16.75 13.54
C CYS A 84 -17.31 15.55 13.28
N HIS A 85 -17.35 14.98 12.07
CA HIS A 85 -16.51 13.87 11.61
C HIS A 85 -16.58 12.59 12.45
N LYS A 86 -17.63 12.44 13.27
CA LYS A 86 -17.86 11.19 13.99
C LYS A 86 -18.14 10.07 13.00
N ARG A 87 -17.35 9.01 13.07
CA ARG A 87 -17.43 7.82 12.22
C ARG A 87 -18.53 6.87 12.69
N PHE A 88 -19.28 6.29 11.76
CA PHE A 88 -20.34 5.31 12.03
C PHE A 88 -20.60 4.41 10.82
N VAL A 89 -21.22 3.26 11.06
CA VAL A 89 -21.75 2.35 10.04
C VAL A 89 -23.24 2.17 10.32
N LYS A 90 -24.04 2.01 9.27
CA LYS A 90 -25.47 1.72 9.39
C LYS A 90 -25.68 0.21 9.34
N GLU A 91 -26.29 -0.36 10.37
CA GLU A 91 -26.63 -1.79 10.41
C GLU A 91 -28.10 -2.05 10.04
N SER A 92 -28.99 -1.09 10.28
CA SER A 92 -30.43 -1.22 10.00
C SER A 92 -31.13 0.15 9.93
N GLY A 93 -32.44 0.16 9.66
CA GLY A 93 -33.29 1.35 9.68
C GLY A 93 -33.26 2.19 8.40
N CYS A 94 -33.79 3.42 8.49
CA CYS A 94 -33.89 4.34 7.36
C CYS A 94 -32.57 5.09 7.07
N ASN A 95 -32.46 5.69 5.89
CA ASN A 95 -31.26 6.40 5.43
C ASN A 95 -31.12 7.80 6.04
N LYS A 96 -32.08 8.26 6.85
CA LYS A 96 -31.95 9.47 7.67
C LYS A 96 -31.21 9.15 8.96
N MET A 97 -29.92 9.47 9.01
CA MET A 97 -29.07 9.26 10.18
C MET A 97 -29.03 10.53 11.04
N THR A 98 -29.02 10.40 12.36
CA THR A 98 -28.84 11.53 13.29
C THR A 98 -27.60 11.29 14.13
N CYS A 99 -26.63 12.19 14.06
CA CYS A 99 -25.42 12.11 14.88
C CYS A 99 -25.71 12.63 16.30
N SER A 100 -24.92 12.18 17.28
CA SER A 100 -24.98 12.68 18.66
C SER A 100 -24.73 14.19 18.80
N CYS A 101 -24.14 14.85 17.79
CA CYS A 101 -23.99 16.31 17.73
C CYS A 101 -25.26 17.04 17.24
N GLY A 102 -26.34 16.32 16.94
CA GLY A 102 -27.63 16.83 16.47
C GLY A 102 -27.75 16.95 14.95
N ASN A 103 -26.66 16.83 14.19
CA ASN A 103 -26.70 16.89 12.72
C ASN A 103 -27.49 15.70 12.15
N LYS A 104 -28.28 15.96 11.11
CA LYS A 104 -28.98 14.93 10.33
C LYS A 104 -28.30 14.80 8.99
N MET A 105 -28.15 13.58 8.50
CA MET A 105 -27.48 13.30 7.23
C MET A 105 -28.11 12.11 6.52
N CYS A 106 -27.93 12.05 5.21
CA CYS A 106 -28.35 10.92 4.40
C CYS A 106 -27.22 9.87 4.33
N TYR A 107 -27.56 8.60 4.56
CA TYR A 107 -26.60 7.50 4.48
C TYR A 107 -26.06 7.24 3.06
N ILE A 108 -26.91 7.45 2.05
CA ILE A 108 -26.60 7.23 0.63
C ILE A 108 -25.67 8.31 0.10
N CYS A 109 -26.12 9.57 0.08
CA CYS A 109 -25.35 10.68 -0.52
C CYS A 109 -24.34 11.33 0.45
N ARG A 110 -24.33 10.94 1.73
CA ARG A 110 -23.39 11.40 2.77
C ARG A 110 -23.51 12.90 3.12
N GLN A 111 -24.52 13.60 2.61
CA GLN A 111 -24.73 15.02 2.84
C GLN A 111 -25.57 15.28 4.11
N SER A 112 -25.34 16.45 4.73
CA SER A 112 -26.24 16.97 5.77
C SER A 112 -27.61 17.27 5.17
N ILE A 113 -28.66 16.93 5.92
CA ILE A 113 -30.06 17.16 5.53
C ILE A 113 -30.81 17.84 6.66
N VAL A 114 -31.89 18.54 6.33
CA VAL A 114 -32.74 19.21 7.33
C VAL A 114 -33.72 18.20 7.94
N ASP A 115 -34.45 17.48 7.11
CA ASP A 115 -35.55 16.60 7.51
C ASP A 115 -35.82 15.49 6.47
N TYR A 116 -37.04 14.94 6.46
CA TYR A 116 -37.45 13.87 5.55
C TYR A 116 -37.71 14.34 4.11
N ASN A 117 -37.75 15.65 3.83
CA ASN A 117 -38.03 16.16 2.48
C ASN A 117 -36.97 15.73 1.46
N HIS A 118 -35.74 15.47 1.91
CA HIS A 118 -34.67 14.90 1.08
C HIS A 118 -35.08 13.59 0.38
N PHE A 119 -35.94 12.79 1.03
CA PHE A 119 -36.35 11.48 0.53
C PHE A 119 -37.68 11.51 -0.23
N HIS A 120 -38.52 12.51 0.02
CA HIS A 120 -39.79 12.68 -0.70
C HIS A 120 -39.60 13.26 -2.10
N ASN A 121 -38.57 14.09 -2.29
CA ASN A 121 -38.29 14.75 -3.56
C ASN A 121 -37.51 13.84 -4.56
N GLY A 122 -37.26 12.58 -4.22
CA GLY A 122 -36.59 11.61 -5.09
C GLY A 122 -35.07 11.75 -5.20
N THR A 123 -34.42 12.60 -4.39
CA THR A 123 -32.95 12.73 -4.40
C THR A 123 -32.26 11.47 -3.87
N CYS A 124 -32.83 10.83 -2.84
CA CYS A 124 -32.38 9.54 -2.30
C CYS A 124 -33.59 8.77 -1.76
N GLU A 125 -33.53 7.45 -1.75
CA GLU A 125 -34.58 6.61 -1.17
C GLU A 125 -34.52 6.63 0.37
N LEU A 126 -35.69 6.69 1.02
CA LEU A 126 -35.76 6.69 2.48
C LEU A 126 -35.26 5.38 3.08
N HIS A 127 -35.60 4.26 2.46
CA HIS A 127 -35.20 2.91 2.89
C HIS A 127 -34.40 2.26 1.76
N THR A 128 -33.39 1.49 2.14
CA THR A 128 -32.68 0.61 1.21
C THR A 128 -33.27 -0.79 1.36
N ASN A 129 -33.77 -1.36 0.27
CA ASN A 129 -34.38 -2.70 0.29
C ASN A 129 -33.38 -3.79 0.69
N ASP A 130 -32.15 -3.68 0.19
CA ASP A 130 -31.06 -4.60 0.48
C ASP A 130 -29.80 -3.81 0.87
N LEU A 131 -29.62 -3.61 2.17
CA LEU A 131 -28.47 -2.88 2.71
C LEU A 131 -27.16 -3.64 2.48
N GLU A 132 -27.20 -4.96 2.57
CA GLU A 132 -26.04 -5.83 2.36
C GLU A 132 -25.56 -5.76 0.91
N ALA A 133 -26.47 -5.75 -0.06
CA ALA A 133 -26.11 -5.55 -1.47
C ALA A 133 -25.49 -4.16 -1.71
N LEU A 134 -26.02 -3.11 -1.08
CA LEU A 134 -25.41 -1.78 -1.16
C LEU A 134 -23.99 -1.79 -0.59
N HIS A 135 -23.79 -2.30 0.63
CA HIS A 135 -22.48 -2.41 1.27
C HIS A 135 -21.50 -3.22 0.43
N ARG A 136 -21.92 -4.40 -0.05
CA ARG A 136 -21.12 -5.23 -0.95
C ARG A 136 -20.70 -4.46 -2.20
N SER A 137 -21.63 -3.75 -2.84
CA SER A 137 -21.32 -2.97 -4.05
C SER A 137 -20.28 -1.87 -3.79
N GLU A 138 -20.35 -1.20 -2.63
CA GLU A 138 -19.39 -0.16 -2.27
C GLU A 138 -18.00 -0.71 -1.93
N VAL A 139 -17.96 -1.82 -1.20
CA VAL A 139 -16.71 -2.54 -0.88
C VAL A 139 -16.03 -3.01 -2.16
N MET A 140 -16.78 -3.64 -3.08
CA MET A 140 -16.23 -4.12 -4.35
C MET A 140 -15.75 -2.98 -5.25
N ARG A 141 -16.50 -1.88 -5.32
CA ARG A 141 -16.07 -0.69 -6.06
C ARG A 141 -14.76 -0.13 -5.51
N ARG A 142 -14.66 0.03 -4.18
CA ARG A 142 -13.43 0.52 -3.54
C ARG A 142 -12.27 -0.46 -3.74
N ALA A 143 -12.51 -1.77 -3.65
CA ALA A 143 -11.50 -2.78 -3.92
C ALA A 143 -10.95 -2.68 -5.34
N ALA A 144 -11.83 -2.49 -6.34
CA ALA A 144 -11.43 -2.29 -7.73
C ALA A 144 -10.57 -1.03 -7.91
N GLU A 145 -10.99 0.11 -7.34
CA GLU A 145 -10.24 1.38 -7.38
C GLU A 145 -8.85 1.25 -6.74
N VAL A 146 -8.74 0.52 -5.63
CA VAL A 146 -7.44 0.29 -4.97
C VAL A 146 -6.55 -0.59 -5.83
N LYS A 147 -7.10 -1.65 -6.44
CA LYS A 147 -6.37 -2.57 -7.33
C LYS A 147 -5.79 -1.91 -8.57
N GLU A 148 -6.36 -0.79 -9.03
CA GLU A 148 -5.79 0.01 -10.11
C GLU A 148 -4.48 0.70 -9.72
N ASN A 149 -4.23 0.88 -8.41
CA ASN A 149 -3.13 1.69 -7.88
C ASN A 149 -2.10 0.87 -7.09
N ILE A 150 -2.23 -0.45 -7.02
CA ILE A 150 -1.29 -1.35 -6.34
C ILE A 150 -0.80 -2.45 -7.27
N ASP A 151 0.37 -3.01 -7.01
CA ASP A 151 0.83 -4.21 -7.71
C ASP A 151 0.02 -5.43 -7.25
N THR A 152 -0.89 -5.87 -8.11
CA THR A 152 -1.78 -7.01 -7.83
C THR A 152 -1.03 -8.35 -7.77
N ASN A 153 0.20 -8.43 -8.27
CA ASN A 153 1.02 -9.65 -8.10
C ASN A 153 1.41 -9.89 -6.63
N LEU A 154 1.39 -8.85 -5.79
CA LEU A 154 1.59 -8.96 -4.35
C LEU A 154 0.36 -9.52 -3.60
N LEU A 155 -0.81 -9.59 -4.25
CA LEU A 155 -2.04 -10.12 -3.66
C LEU A 155 -2.20 -11.61 -3.94
N LEU A 156 -1.35 -12.45 -3.34
CA LEU A 156 -1.47 -13.91 -3.46
C LEU A 156 -2.83 -14.45 -2.97
N HIS A 157 -3.42 -13.79 -1.97
CA HIS A 157 -4.78 -14.04 -1.52
C HIS A 157 -5.56 -12.73 -1.54
N ASP A 158 -6.55 -12.64 -2.44
CA ASP A 158 -7.35 -11.46 -2.64
C ASP A 158 -8.56 -11.44 -1.70
N PRO A 159 -8.58 -10.54 -0.68
CA PRO A 159 -9.64 -10.48 0.30
C PRO A 159 -10.97 -9.95 -0.27
N SER A 160 -11.00 -9.41 -1.49
CA SER A 160 -12.25 -9.01 -2.15
C SER A 160 -12.98 -10.17 -2.83
N MET A 161 -12.31 -11.32 -2.98
CA MET A 161 -12.87 -12.51 -3.63
C MET A 161 -13.32 -13.59 -2.64
N SER A 162 -13.19 -13.31 -1.33
CA SER A 162 -13.52 -14.22 -0.22
C SER A 162 -14.90 -14.00 0.39
#